data_AF-A0A1W9W3J5-F1
#
_entry.id   AF-A0A1W9W3J5-F1
#
_cell.length_a   1.000
_cell.length_b   1.000
_cell.length_c   1.000
_cell.angle_alpha   90.00
_cell.angle_beta   90.00
_cell.angle_gamma   90.00
#
_symmetry.space_group_name_H-M   'P 1'
#
loop_
_entity.id
_entity.type
_entity.pdbx_description
1 polymer ?
#
loop_
_entity_poly.entity_id
_entity_poly.type
_entity_poly.pdbx_seq_one_letter_code
_entity_poly.pdbx_strand_id
1 'polypeptide(L)'
;MNTVPGPQNVHQDTALTLSTANGNRISIHDVDAGTNAVAVALTATNGTLTLSGTTGLTFTSGDGTADASMAFTGTLVNINAALDGLEFSPTAGYSGSASVQIVTDDQGNTGSGGPQSDSDTVSITVNAVSPTLNDAPVNTVPGPQNVHQDTALTLSTANGNRISIHDVDAGTNAVAVALTATNGTLTLSGTSGLNFTAGDGTANASMA
;
A
#
# COMPACT_ATOMS: atom_id res chain seq x y z
N MET A 1 -0.95 -24.59 22.96
CA MET A 1 -1.98 -23.55 22.76
C MET A 1 -1.35 -22.33 22.10
N ASN A 2 -1.89 -21.87 20.98
CA ASN A 2 -1.51 -20.63 20.34
C ASN A 2 -2.33 -19.47 20.89
N THR A 3 -1.76 -18.28 20.79
CA THR A 3 -2.45 -17.02 21.01
C THR A 3 -2.16 -16.15 19.81
N VAL A 4 -3.21 -15.80 19.09
CA VAL A 4 -3.15 -14.96 17.89
C VAL A 4 -3.88 -13.64 18.15
N PRO A 5 -3.49 -12.54 17.48
CA PRO A 5 -4.24 -11.30 17.56
C PRO A 5 -5.61 -11.43 16.87
N GLY A 6 -6.48 -10.44 17.10
CA GLY A 6 -7.67 -10.26 16.27
C GLY A 6 -7.33 -9.91 14.81
N PRO A 7 -8.34 -9.65 13.96
CA PRO A 7 -8.12 -9.29 12.55
C PRO A 7 -7.13 -8.14 12.37
N GLN A 8 -6.25 -8.25 11.38
CA GLN A 8 -5.22 -7.26 11.07
C GLN A 8 -5.48 -6.57 9.74
N ASN A 9 -4.89 -5.39 9.57
CA ASN A 9 -4.93 -4.62 8.33
C ASN A 9 -3.52 -4.26 7.91
N VAL A 10 -3.27 -4.31 6.60
CA VAL A 10 -2.02 -3.87 6.00
C VAL A 10 -2.32 -3.22 4.66
N HIS A 11 -1.45 -2.34 4.20
CA HIS A 11 -1.50 -1.83 2.84
C HIS A 11 -0.74 -2.80 1.90
N GLN A 12 -1.21 -2.97 0.66
CA GLN A 12 -0.40 -3.66 -0.35
C GLN A 12 1.00 -3.03 -0.42
N ASP A 13 2.00 -3.83 -0.80
CA ASP A 13 3.39 -3.39 -0.96
C ASP A 13 4.06 -2.89 0.35
N THR A 14 3.44 -3.14 1.51
CA THR A 14 4.02 -2.90 2.84
C THR A 14 3.92 -4.16 3.70
N ALA A 15 4.96 -4.45 4.48
CA ALA A 15 4.95 -5.59 5.40
C ALA A 15 4.18 -5.27 6.68
N LEU A 16 3.41 -6.24 7.18
CA LEU A 16 2.80 -6.21 8.50
C LEU A 16 3.72 -6.93 9.49
N THR A 17 4.23 -6.22 10.48
CA THR A 17 5.00 -6.82 11.58
C THR A 17 4.08 -7.22 12.74
N LEU A 18 4.08 -8.51 13.08
CA LEU A 18 3.37 -9.11 14.20
C LEU A 18 4.33 -9.20 15.40
N SER A 19 4.14 -8.36 16.41
CA SER A 19 5.08 -8.28 17.54
C SER A 19 4.42 -7.83 18.85
N THR A 20 5.13 -8.03 19.96
CA THR A 20 4.73 -7.53 21.28
C THR A 20 4.69 -6.01 21.28
N ALA A 21 5.65 -5.36 20.62
CA ALA A 21 5.74 -3.90 20.52
C ALA A 21 4.53 -3.29 19.79
N ASN A 22 4.01 -4.00 18.78
CA ASN A 22 2.82 -3.60 18.03
C ASN A 22 1.51 -4.07 18.67
N GLY A 23 1.57 -4.81 19.79
CA GLY A 23 0.38 -5.33 20.48
C GLY A 23 -0.38 -6.41 19.70
N ASN A 24 0.23 -7.02 18.69
CA ASN A 24 -0.41 -7.97 17.76
C ASN A 24 0.41 -9.25 17.56
N ARG A 25 1.25 -9.63 18.53
CA ARG A 25 2.10 -10.83 18.42
C ARG A 25 1.29 -12.11 18.25
N ILE A 26 1.89 -13.07 17.55
CA ILE A 26 1.55 -14.49 17.70
C ILE A 26 2.48 -15.08 18.76
N SER A 27 1.95 -15.90 19.67
CA SER A 27 2.77 -16.63 20.63
C SER A 27 2.21 -18.02 20.89
N ILE A 28 3.07 -18.93 21.33
CA ILE A 28 2.71 -20.31 21.67
C ILE A 28 3.03 -20.58 23.14
N HIS A 29 2.18 -21.36 23.79
CA HIS A 29 2.37 -21.82 25.16
C HIS A 29 1.96 -23.28 25.29
N ASP A 30 2.79 -24.05 25.97
CA ASP A 30 2.51 -25.45 26.30
C ASP A 30 3.12 -25.71 27.68
N VAL A 31 2.29 -26.15 28.63
CA VAL A 31 2.72 -26.37 30.02
C VAL A 31 3.56 -27.64 30.16
N ASP A 32 3.37 -28.60 29.26
CA ASP A 32 3.96 -29.94 29.32
C ASP A 32 5.18 -30.09 28.40
N ALA A 33 5.40 -29.14 27.48
CA ALA A 33 6.59 -29.12 26.61
C ALA A 33 7.89 -28.90 27.41
N GLY A 34 7.86 -28.11 28.48
CA GLY A 34 9.06 -27.81 29.28
C GLY A 34 10.22 -27.27 28.41
N THR A 35 11.30 -28.04 28.31
CA THR A 35 12.46 -27.74 27.44
C THR A 35 12.47 -28.54 26.13
N ASN A 36 11.46 -29.37 25.89
CA ASN A 36 11.36 -30.19 24.68
C ASN A 36 10.95 -29.35 23.48
N ALA A 37 11.20 -29.90 22.29
CA ALA A 37 10.84 -29.25 21.04
C ALA A 37 9.36 -29.44 20.72
N VAL A 38 8.74 -28.38 20.21
CA VAL A 38 7.39 -28.36 19.64
C VAL A 38 7.54 -28.15 18.13
N ALA A 39 6.69 -28.78 17.34
CA ALA A 39 6.63 -28.55 15.90
C ALA A 39 5.65 -27.40 15.59
N VAL A 40 6.02 -26.55 14.64
CA VAL A 40 5.21 -25.43 14.15
C VAL A 40 5.14 -25.51 12.64
N ALA A 41 3.94 -25.33 12.09
CA ALA A 41 3.71 -25.04 10.68
C ALA A 41 3.02 -23.67 10.54
N LEU A 42 3.59 -22.80 9.73
CA LEU A 42 3.01 -21.52 9.35
C LEU A 42 2.62 -21.55 7.88
N THR A 43 1.45 -21.01 7.55
CA THR A 43 0.99 -20.87 6.16
C THR A 43 0.37 -19.49 5.96
N ALA A 44 0.82 -18.77 4.94
CA ALA A 44 0.27 -17.51 4.51
C ALA A 44 -0.55 -17.67 3.23
N THR A 45 -1.68 -16.97 3.14
CA THR A 45 -2.42 -16.80 1.90
C THR A 45 -2.21 -15.39 1.36
N ASN A 46 -2.01 -15.27 0.04
CA ASN A 46 -1.81 -13.99 -0.64
C ASN A 46 -0.65 -13.14 -0.07
N GLY A 47 0.42 -13.81 0.37
CA GLY A 47 1.64 -13.18 0.87
C GLY A 47 2.66 -14.21 1.32
N THR A 48 3.77 -13.72 1.87
CA THR A 48 4.88 -14.53 2.40
C THR A 48 5.23 -14.11 3.83
N LEU A 49 5.94 -14.99 4.54
CA LEU A 49 6.31 -14.84 5.94
C LEU A 49 7.83 -14.78 6.11
N THR A 50 8.29 -13.88 6.96
CA THR A 50 9.70 -13.78 7.38
C THR A 50 9.77 -13.72 8.90
N LEU A 51 10.42 -14.70 9.54
CA LEU A 51 10.63 -14.71 10.99
C LEU A 51 11.64 -13.64 11.39
N SER A 52 11.54 -13.14 12.62
CA SER A 52 12.48 -12.14 13.15
C SER A 52 13.89 -12.71 13.37
N GLY A 53 14.00 -14.04 13.46
CA GLY A 53 15.25 -14.79 13.51
C GLY A 53 15.01 -16.30 13.55
N THR A 54 16.05 -17.08 13.28
CA THR A 54 15.95 -18.56 13.16
C THR A 54 16.82 -19.31 14.17
N THR A 55 17.38 -18.61 15.15
CA THR A 55 18.28 -19.20 16.15
C THR A 55 17.57 -20.27 16.96
N GLY A 56 18.12 -21.49 16.95
CA GLY A 56 17.59 -22.61 17.72
C GLY A 56 16.30 -23.21 17.14
N LEU A 57 15.99 -22.92 15.88
CA LEU A 57 14.96 -23.59 15.09
C LEU A 57 15.60 -24.60 14.12
N THR A 58 14.89 -25.70 13.84
CA THR A 58 15.25 -26.69 12.82
C THR A 58 14.12 -26.80 11.81
N PHE A 59 14.37 -26.37 10.57
CA PHE A 59 13.38 -26.37 9.50
C PHE A 59 13.23 -27.73 8.84
N THR A 60 11.98 -28.11 8.57
CA THR A 60 11.60 -29.24 7.71
C THR A 60 11.05 -28.77 6.36
N SER A 61 10.61 -27.50 6.27
CA SER A 61 10.23 -26.79 5.04
C SER A 61 10.40 -25.28 5.22
N GLY A 62 10.78 -24.58 4.15
CA GLY A 62 11.12 -23.16 4.20
C GLY A 62 12.47 -22.90 4.87
N ASP A 63 12.89 -21.64 4.89
CA ASP A 63 14.12 -21.19 5.55
C ASP A 63 13.89 -20.07 6.57
N GLY A 64 12.63 -19.65 6.72
CA GLY A 64 12.22 -18.58 7.62
C GLY A 64 12.21 -17.20 6.96
N THR A 65 12.48 -17.10 5.66
CA THR A 65 12.51 -15.83 4.92
C THR A 65 11.66 -15.89 3.67
N ALA A 66 10.66 -15.00 3.59
CA ALA A 66 9.76 -14.88 2.44
C ALA A 66 9.10 -16.20 1.99
N ASP A 67 8.73 -17.06 2.94
CA ASP A 67 8.05 -18.34 2.67
C ASP A 67 6.53 -18.18 2.69
N ALA A 68 5.81 -18.72 1.70
CA ALA A 68 4.35 -18.84 1.77
C ALA A 68 3.90 -19.94 2.75
N SER A 69 4.76 -20.94 2.98
CA SER A 69 4.57 -21.96 4.00
C SER A 69 5.93 -22.41 4.53
N MET A 70 6.06 -22.54 5.84
CA MET A 70 7.25 -23.03 6.51
C MET A 70 6.87 -23.97 7.65
N ALA A 71 7.73 -24.94 7.93
CA ALA A 71 7.58 -25.86 9.04
C ALA A 71 8.92 -26.04 9.75
N PHE A 72 8.90 -25.98 11.07
CA PHE A 72 10.10 -26.07 11.89
C PHE A 72 9.80 -26.60 13.28
N THR A 73 10.86 -27.03 13.97
CA THR A 73 10.82 -27.43 15.37
C THR A 73 11.74 -26.55 16.21
N GLY A 74 11.41 -26.36 17.48
CA GLY A 74 12.22 -25.59 18.41
C GLY A 74 11.65 -25.61 19.83
N THR A 75 12.36 -25.04 20.79
CA THR A 75 11.81 -24.85 22.14
C THR A 75 10.79 -23.71 22.13
N LEU A 76 9.87 -23.69 23.11
CA LEU A 76 8.90 -22.59 23.27
C LEU A 76 9.56 -21.21 23.31
N VAL A 77 10.73 -21.11 23.96
CA VAL A 77 11.47 -19.84 24.07
C VAL A 77 11.97 -19.39 22.70
N ASN A 78 12.61 -20.27 21.93
CA ASN A 78 13.16 -19.93 20.63
C ASN A 78 12.06 -19.64 19.60
N ILE A 79 10.97 -20.41 19.63
CA ILE A 79 9.82 -20.19 18.75
C ILE A 79 9.17 -18.84 19.06
N ASN A 80 8.89 -18.53 20.33
CA ASN A 80 8.30 -17.24 20.68
C ASN A 80 9.22 -16.06 20.34
N ALA A 81 10.53 -16.22 20.48
CA ALA A 81 11.49 -15.20 20.05
C ALA A 81 11.44 -14.97 18.53
N ALA A 82 11.32 -16.03 17.72
CA ALA A 82 11.22 -15.94 16.26
C ALA A 82 9.88 -15.37 15.77
N LEU A 83 8.80 -15.62 16.52
CA LEU A 83 7.46 -15.07 16.22
C LEU A 83 7.31 -13.61 16.63
N ASP A 84 8.06 -13.13 17.64
CA ASP A 84 8.04 -11.72 18.03
C ASP A 84 8.82 -10.87 17.02
N GLY A 85 8.08 -10.23 16.11
CA GLY A 85 8.63 -9.55 14.94
C GLY A 85 8.43 -10.31 13.62
N LEU A 86 7.62 -11.37 13.59
CA LEU A 86 7.23 -12.05 12.35
C LEU A 86 6.61 -11.05 11.37
N GLU A 87 7.10 -11.02 10.14
CA GLU A 87 6.59 -10.16 9.08
C GLU A 87 5.72 -10.95 8.10
N PHE A 88 4.54 -10.41 7.78
CA PHE A 88 3.72 -10.83 6.65
C PHE A 88 3.85 -9.79 5.53
N SER A 89 4.34 -10.21 4.37
CA SER A 89 4.44 -9.38 3.17
C SER A 89 3.35 -9.78 2.17
N PRO A 90 2.35 -8.93 1.87
CA PRO A 90 1.35 -9.23 0.85
C PRO A 90 1.98 -9.51 -0.50
N THR A 91 1.36 -10.35 -1.31
CA THR A 91 1.73 -10.50 -2.73
C THR A 91 1.65 -9.13 -3.42
N ALA A 92 2.69 -8.76 -4.17
CA ALA A 92 2.77 -7.45 -4.82
C ALA A 92 1.52 -7.14 -5.67
N GLY A 93 0.93 -5.96 -5.46
CA GLY A 93 -0.29 -5.52 -6.14
C GLY A 93 -1.57 -6.28 -5.78
N TYR A 94 -1.54 -7.20 -4.81
CA TYR A 94 -2.74 -7.87 -4.31
C TYR A 94 -3.50 -6.96 -3.34
N SER A 95 -4.82 -6.88 -3.51
CA SER A 95 -5.74 -6.31 -2.52
C SER A 95 -6.89 -7.26 -2.28
N GLY A 96 -7.28 -7.45 -1.02
CA GLY A 96 -8.32 -8.41 -0.65
C GLY A 96 -8.03 -9.14 0.67
N SER A 97 -8.64 -10.30 0.84
CA SER A 97 -8.48 -11.13 2.03
C SER A 97 -7.20 -11.98 1.98
N ALA A 98 -6.40 -11.89 3.02
CA ALA A 98 -5.24 -12.71 3.28
C ALA A 98 -5.33 -13.34 4.68
N SER A 99 -4.42 -14.25 5.01
CA SER A 99 -4.37 -14.86 6.33
C SER A 99 -3.01 -15.44 6.64
N VAL A 100 -2.75 -15.61 7.94
CA VAL A 100 -1.65 -16.42 8.47
C VAL A 100 -2.26 -17.49 9.38
N GLN A 101 -2.07 -18.75 9.04
CA GLN A 101 -2.42 -19.88 9.88
C GLN A 101 -1.18 -20.39 10.61
N ILE A 102 -1.34 -20.67 11.90
CA ILE A 102 -0.35 -21.37 12.71
C ILE A 102 -0.95 -22.71 13.16
N VAL A 103 -0.15 -23.76 13.05
CA VAL A 103 -0.42 -25.07 13.62
C VAL A 103 0.76 -25.46 14.49
N THR A 104 0.51 -25.82 15.75
CA THR A 104 1.54 -26.35 16.66
C THR A 104 1.23 -27.79 17.01
N ASP A 105 2.25 -28.62 17.17
CA ASP A 105 2.15 -30.01 17.60
C ASP A 105 3.19 -30.30 18.69
N ASP A 106 2.74 -30.79 19.84
CA ASP A 106 3.59 -31.09 21.00
C ASP A 106 4.47 -32.34 20.82
N GLN A 107 4.36 -33.04 19.68
CA GLN A 107 5.10 -34.26 19.34
C GLN A 107 4.99 -35.38 20.38
N GLY A 108 3.94 -35.36 21.19
CA GLY A 108 3.76 -36.33 22.28
C GLY A 108 4.78 -36.12 23.39
N ASN A 109 5.01 -34.85 23.74
CA ASN A 109 5.74 -34.43 24.94
C ASN A 109 5.11 -35.01 26.23
N THR A 110 5.43 -34.46 27.40
CA THR A 110 4.96 -35.05 28.65
C THR A 110 3.43 -34.99 28.80
N GLY A 111 2.85 -35.91 29.58
CA GLY A 111 1.40 -36.03 29.73
C GLY A 111 0.81 -37.27 29.06
N SER A 112 -0.49 -37.47 29.25
CA SER A 112 -1.26 -38.57 28.64
C SER A 112 -2.00 -38.08 27.42
N GLY A 113 -1.93 -38.80 26.29
CA GLY A 113 -2.68 -38.44 25.08
C GLY A 113 -1.93 -38.67 23.77
N GLY A 114 -0.60 -38.86 23.83
CA GLY A 114 0.22 -38.85 22.62
C GLY A 114 0.34 -37.43 22.05
N PRO A 115 0.74 -37.28 20.78
CA PRO A 115 0.84 -35.98 20.15
C PRO A 115 -0.51 -35.25 20.07
N GLN A 116 -0.52 -33.98 20.47
CA GLN A 116 -1.66 -33.08 20.39
C GLN A 116 -1.30 -31.85 19.57
N SER A 117 -2.26 -31.38 18.78
CA SER A 117 -2.08 -30.20 17.92
C SER A 117 -3.09 -29.10 18.22
N ASP A 118 -2.69 -27.86 17.97
CA ASP A 118 -3.53 -26.66 18.10
C ASP A 118 -3.41 -25.78 16.85
N SER A 119 -4.51 -25.18 16.41
CA SER A 119 -4.57 -24.45 15.14
C SER A 119 -5.35 -23.14 15.26
N ASP A 120 -4.72 -22.06 14.84
CA ASP A 120 -5.29 -20.72 14.88
C ASP A 120 -5.01 -19.96 13.59
N THR A 121 -5.83 -18.95 13.30
CA THR A 121 -5.70 -18.14 12.08
C THR A 121 -5.85 -16.66 12.39
N VAL A 122 -4.88 -15.87 11.92
CA VAL A 122 -4.96 -14.42 11.82
C VAL A 122 -5.58 -14.06 10.48
N SER A 123 -6.77 -13.46 10.48
CA SER A 123 -7.33 -12.85 9.28
C SER A 123 -6.66 -11.51 8.99
N ILE A 124 -6.28 -11.29 7.73
CA ILE A 124 -5.62 -10.05 7.28
C ILE A 124 -6.43 -9.45 6.13
N THR A 125 -6.70 -8.16 6.21
CA THR A 125 -7.21 -7.39 5.07
C THR A 125 -6.06 -6.60 4.46
N VAL A 126 -5.77 -6.90 3.18
CA VAL A 126 -4.81 -6.15 2.37
C VAL A 126 -5.56 -5.04 1.66
N ASN A 127 -5.37 -3.82 2.17
CA ASN A 127 -5.95 -2.61 1.63
C ASN A 127 -5.17 -2.20 0.40
N ALA A 128 -5.88 -1.91 -0.70
CA ALA A 128 -5.26 -1.28 -1.84
C ALA A 128 -4.60 0.04 -1.39
N VAL A 129 -3.33 0.21 -1.73
CA VAL A 129 -2.70 1.53 -1.78
C VAL A 129 -3.24 2.10 -3.06
N SER A 130 -4.07 3.14 -3.01
CA SER A 130 -4.55 3.77 -4.23
C SER A 130 -3.45 4.68 -4.77
N PRO A 131 -2.78 4.36 -5.90
CA PRO A 131 -1.86 5.27 -6.56
C PRO A 131 -2.58 5.95 -7.76
N THR A 132 -3.92 5.87 -7.86
CA THR A 132 -4.64 6.00 -9.14
C THR A 132 -5.97 6.77 -9.06
N LEU A 133 -6.23 7.61 -8.05
CA LEU A 133 -7.36 8.53 -8.19
C LEU A 133 -6.90 9.64 -9.14
N ASN A 134 -7.28 9.54 -10.41
CA ASN A 134 -7.06 10.63 -11.36
C ASN A 134 -7.98 11.79 -10.96
N ASP A 135 -7.41 12.78 -10.29
CA ASP A 135 -8.00 14.07 -10.03
C ASP A 135 -8.20 14.83 -11.34
N ALA A 136 -9.26 15.64 -11.38
CA ALA A 136 -9.53 16.47 -12.55
C ALA A 136 -8.63 17.73 -12.54
N PRO A 137 -8.26 18.27 -13.71
CA PRO A 137 -7.60 19.56 -13.77
C PRO A 137 -8.43 20.66 -13.09
N VAL A 138 -7.78 21.48 -12.27
CA VAL A 138 -8.37 22.63 -11.60
C VAL A 138 -7.99 23.91 -12.34
N ASN A 139 -9.01 24.63 -12.82
CA ASN A 139 -8.84 25.94 -13.44
C ASN A 139 -8.99 27.05 -12.40
N THR A 140 -7.98 27.91 -12.27
CA THR A 140 -8.07 29.17 -11.53
C THR A 140 -8.23 30.32 -12.51
N VAL A 141 -9.37 31.00 -12.43
CA VAL A 141 -9.69 32.17 -13.27
C VAL A 141 -9.85 33.41 -12.38
N PRO A 142 -9.50 34.61 -12.86
CA PRO A 142 -9.80 35.82 -12.12
C PRO A 142 -11.32 36.03 -12.03
N GLY A 143 -11.75 36.86 -11.08
CA GLY A 143 -13.12 37.37 -11.07
C GLY A 143 -13.44 38.20 -12.33
N PRO A 144 -14.66 38.73 -12.47
CA PRO A 144 -15.05 39.54 -13.62
C PRO A 144 -14.03 40.63 -13.94
N GLN A 145 -13.65 40.74 -15.20
CA GLN A 145 -12.72 41.75 -15.70
C GLN A 145 -13.49 42.77 -16.54
N ASN A 146 -13.10 44.05 -16.44
CA ASN A 146 -13.64 45.11 -17.28
C ASN A 146 -12.53 45.61 -18.20
N VAL A 147 -12.89 45.88 -19.45
CA VAL A 147 -12.00 46.50 -20.43
C VAL A 147 -12.83 47.45 -21.28
N HIS A 148 -12.21 48.56 -21.70
CA HIS A 148 -12.86 49.43 -22.67
C HIS A 148 -12.92 48.75 -24.04
N GLN A 149 -13.92 49.09 -24.83
CA GLN A 149 -13.96 48.71 -26.24
C GLN A 149 -12.64 49.10 -26.95
N ASP A 150 -12.27 48.32 -27.96
CA ASP A 150 -11.06 48.50 -28.77
C ASP A 150 -9.74 48.48 -27.99
N THR A 151 -9.78 47.98 -26.74
CA THR A 151 -8.59 47.82 -25.90
C THR A 151 -8.39 46.34 -25.59
N ALA A 152 -7.15 45.86 -25.73
CA ALA A 152 -6.82 44.48 -25.37
C ALA A 152 -6.76 44.31 -23.84
N LEU A 153 -7.41 43.26 -23.33
CA LEU A 153 -7.27 42.84 -21.94
C LEU A 153 -6.13 41.81 -21.82
N THR A 154 -5.04 42.19 -21.17
CA THR A 154 -3.94 41.26 -20.88
C THR A 154 -4.16 40.55 -19.55
N LEU A 155 -4.33 39.22 -19.60
CA LEU A 155 -4.40 38.35 -18.44
C LEU A 155 -3.00 37.85 -18.08
N SER A 156 -2.42 38.33 -16.98
CA SER A 156 -1.04 38.00 -16.60
C SER A 156 -0.81 38.03 -15.10
N THR A 157 0.29 37.43 -14.65
CA THR A 157 0.72 37.55 -13.23
C THR A 157 1.00 39.00 -12.86
N ALA A 158 1.61 39.78 -13.76
CA ALA A 158 1.95 41.18 -13.52
C ALA A 158 0.71 42.06 -13.27
N ASN A 159 -0.40 41.72 -13.95
CA ASN A 159 -1.68 42.41 -13.79
C ASN A 159 -2.56 41.81 -12.68
N GLY A 160 -2.11 40.74 -12.00
CA GLY A 160 -2.87 40.07 -10.95
C GLY A 160 -4.13 39.34 -11.42
N ASN A 161 -4.27 39.07 -12.72
CA ASN A 161 -5.47 38.50 -13.33
C ASN A 161 -5.17 37.30 -14.25
N ARG A 162 -4.11 36.54 -13.93
CA ARG A 162 -3.70 35.36 -14.70
C ARG A 162 -4.76 34.24 -14.61
N ILE A 163 -4.96 33.53 -15.72
CA ILE A 163 -5.59 32.19 -15.73
C ILE A 163 -4.49 31.13 -15.53
N SER A 164 -4.67 30.20 -14.61
CA SER A 164 -3.78 29.05 -14.46
C SER A 164 -4.55 27.75 -14.32
N ILE A 165 -3.92 26.67 -14.74
CA ILE A 165 -4.39 25.30 -14.59
C ILE A 165 -3.43 24.56 -13.66
N HIS A 166 -3.96 23.65 -12.86
CA HIS A 166 -3.17 22.76 -12.02
C HIS A 166 -3.85 21.39 -12.01
N ASP A 167 -3.06 20.34 -12.18
CA ASP A 167 -3.50 18.96 -12.09
C ASP A 167 -2.41 18.22 -11.30
N VAL A 168 -2.80 17.54 -10.23
CA VAL A 168 -1.87 16.89 -9.30
C VAL A 168 -1.27 15.61 -9.90
N ASP A 169 -1.93 15.02 -10.89
CA ASP A 169 -1.53 13.76 -11.52
C ASP A 169 -0.80 13.97 -12.85
N ALA A 170 -1.00 15.12 -13.50
CA ALA A 170 -0.44 15.37 -14.83
C ALA A 170 1.10 15.31 -14.86
N GLY A 171 1.80 15.75 -13.80
CA GLY A 171 3.27 15.75 -13.77
C GLY A 171 3.87 16.49 -14.99
N THR A 172 4.59 15.77 -15.86
CA THR A 172 5.13 16.30 -17.13
C THR A 172 4.28 15.96 -18.36
N ASN A 173 3.15 15.27 -18.18
CA ASN A 173 2.25 14.90 -19.27
C ASN A 173 1.47 16.13 -19.76
N ALA A 174 1.03 16.07 -21.02
CA ALA A 174 0.25 17.15 -21.62
C ALA A 174 -1.18 17.18 -21.05
N VAL A 175 -1.69 18.38 -20.78
CA VAL A 175 -3.09 18.63 -20.39
C VAL A 175 -3.80 19.31 -21.57
N ALA A 176 -4.96 18.80 -21.95
CA ALA A 176 -5.79 19.41 -22.99
C ALA A 176 -6.53 20.65 -22.46
N VAL A 177 -6.48 21.76 -23.20
CA VAL A 177 -7.09 23.04 -22.83
C VAL A 177 -7.90 23.55 -24.01
N ALA A 178 -9.12 24.01 -23.76
CA ALA A 178 -9.93 24.71 -24.75
C ALA A 178 -10.25 26.13 -24.27
N LEU A 179 -10.07 27.12 -25.13
CA LEU A 179 -10.40 28.52 -24.87
C LEU A 179 -11.36 29.05 -25.94
N THR A 180 -12.30 29.90 -25.54
CA THR A 180 -13.26 30.54 -26.45
C THR A 180 -13.54 31.96 -26.02
N ALA A 181 -13.58 32.89 -26.98
CA ALA A 181 -14.05 34.25 -26.81
C ALA A 181 -15.30 34.48 -27.67
N THR A 182 -16.41 34.85 -27.04
CA THR A 182 -17.70 35.02 -27.74
C THR A 182 -17.75 36.28 -28.62
N ASN A 183 -17.09 37.37 -28.19
CA ASN A 183 -17.14 38.69 -28.86
C ASN A 183 -15.75 39.30 -28.97
N GLY A 184 -14.77 38.52 -29.44
CA GLY A 184 -13.39 38.96 -29.58
C GLY A 184 -12.48 37.82 -29.99
N THR A 185 -11.18 38.06 -29.90
CA THR A 185 -10.16 37.07 -30.21
C THR A 185 -9.19 36.91 -29.05
N LEU A 186 -8.57 35.73 -28.97
CA LEU A 186 -7.59 35.33 -27.97
C LEU A 186 -6.23 35.26 -28.63
N THR A 187 -5.20 35.76 -27.95
CA THR A 187 -3.80 35.64 -28.35
C THR A 187 -2.98 35.20 -27.14
N LEU A 188 -2.23 34.11 -27.28
CA LEU A 188 -1.31 33.63 -26.25
C LEU A 188 0.00 34.42 -26.32
N SER A 189 0.63 34.65 -25.17
CA SER A 189 1.93 35.36 -25.11
C SER A 189 3.10 34.55 -25.65
N GLY A 190 2.91 33.25 -25.90
CA GLY A 190 3.89 32.35 -26.49
C GLY A 190 3.28 30.98 -26.80
N THR A 191 3.79 30.31 -27.82
CA THR A 191 3.26 29.03 -28.32
C THR A 191 4.30 27.91 -28.36
N SER A 192 5.54 28.19 -27.92
CA SER A 192 6.59 27.17 -27.86
C SER A 192 6.20 26.04 -26.92
N GLY A 193 6.30 24.79 -27.40
CA GLY A 193 5.92 23.60 -26.63
C GLY A 193 4.42 23.31 -26.56
N LEU A 194 3.57 24.14 -27.18
CA LEU A 194 2.14 23.86 -27.30
C LEU A 194 1.84 23.07 -28.58
N ASN A 195 0.85 22.20 -28.52
CA ASN A 195 0.30 21.49 -29.68
C ASN A 195 -1.17 21.89 -29.84
N PHE A 196 -1.52 22.45 -30.99
CA PHE A 196 -2.87 22.91 -31.27
C PHE A 196 -3.65 21.86 -32.07
N THR A 197 -4.84 21.53 -31.59
CA THR A 197 -5.86 20.77 -32.33
C THR A 197 -6.86 21.71 -33.03
N ALA A 198 -6.96 22.96 -32.59
CA ALA A 198 -7.70 24.03 -33.24
C ALA A 198 -7.08 25.41 -32.97
N GLY A 199 -7.04 26.29 -33.98
CA GLY A 199 -6.38 27.59 -33.88
C GLY A 199 -4.86 27.50 -33.93
N ASP A 200 -4.18 28.62 -33.67
CA ASP A 200 -2.72 28.74 -33.73
C ASP A 200 -2.14 29.59 -32.58
N GLY A 201 -2.98 29.98 -31.63
CA GLY A 201 -2.62 30.83 -30.50
C GLY A 201 -2.58 32.32 -30.81
N THR A 202 -2.95 32.76 -32.03
CA THR A 202 -2.94 34.17 -32.43
C THR A 202 -4.29 34.60 -33.00
N ALA A 203 -4.92 35.59 -32.37
CA ALA A 203 -6.18 36.18 -32.80
C ALA A 203 -7.29 35.15 -33.13
N ASN A 204 -7.40 34.07 -32.36
CA ASN A 204 -8.44 33.05 -32.57
C ASN A 204 -9.69 33.34 -31.72
N ALA A 205 -10.89 33.15 -32.27
CA ALA A 205 -12.13 33.17 -31.48
C ALA A 205 -12.27 31.93 -30.58
N SER A 206 -11.63 30.82 -30.95
CA SER A 206 -11.47 29.62 -30.14
C SER A 206 -10.16 28.91 -30.48
N MET A 207 -9.55 28.23 -29.51
CA MET A 207 -8.36 27.39 -29.69
C MET A 207 -8.39 26.18 -28.75
N ALA A 208 -7.79 25.07 -29.18
CA ALA A 208 -7.65 23.81 -28.44
C ALA A 208 -6.40 23.05 -28.89
#